data_AF-A0A2U2MUG1-F1
#
_entry.id   AF-A0A2U2MUG1-F1
#
_cell.length_a   1.000
_cell.length_b   1.000
_cell.length_c   1.000
_cell.angle_alpha   90.00
_cell.angle_beta   90.00
_cell.angle_gamma   90.00
#
_symmetry.space_group_name_H-M   'P 1'
#
loop_
_entity.id
_entity.type
_entity.pdbx_description
1 polymer ?
#
loop_
_entity_poly.entity_id
_entity_poly.type
_entity_poly.pdbx_seq_one_letter_code
_entity_poly.pdbx_strand_id
1 'polypeptide(L)'
;MPKKVRVVLKRGAFSQEVLHRAVQPVMDDVQEQMEAQAAGDDRITVWRNEDTDRANVVATCPAPVERVHGTLTRMLGGVSA
;
A
#
# COMPACT_ATOMS: atom_id res chain seq x y z
N MET A 1 28.57 39.00 -8.14
CA MET A 1 27.43 38.30 -8.78
C MET A 1 27.15 37.02 -8.02
N PRO A 2 25.94 36.77 -7.51
CA PRO A 2 25.62 35.50 -6.86
C PRO A 2 25.65 34.37 -7.89
N LYS A 3 26.47 33.35 -7.66
CA LYS A 3 26.55 32.15 -8.51
C LYS A 3 25.17 31.46 -8.50
N LYS A 4 24.57 31.28 -9.68
CA LYS A 4 23.35 30.47 -9.82
C LYS A 4 23.68 29.01 -9.50
N VAL A 5 23.32 28.58 -8.29
CA VAL A 5 23.40 27.17 -7.89
C VAL A 5 22.19 26.46 -8.48
N ARG A 6 22.42 25.44 -9.32
CA ARG A 6 21.35 24.61 -9.87
C ARG A 6 21.18 23.40 -8.96
N VAL A 7 20.17 23.43 -8.10
CA VAL A 7 19.82 22.29 -7.25
C VAL A 7 19.00 21.32 -8.09
N VAL A 8 19.51 20.12 -8.32
CA VAL A 8 18.79 19.05 -9.02
C VAL A 8 18.51 17.95 -8.01
N LEU A 9 17.23 17.64 -7.79
CA LEU A 9 16.84 16.52 -6.94
C LEU A 9 17.33 15.22 -7.56
N LYS A 10 18.04 14.42 -6.76
CA LYS A 10 18.41 13.06 -7.15
C LYS A 10 17.14 12.21 -7.18
N ARG A 11 16.57 12.04 -8.37
CA ARG A 11 15.28 11.36 -8.59
C ARG A 11 15.16 10.03 -7.85
N GLY A 12 16.17 9.16 -7.92
CA GLY A 12 16.14 7.85 -7.24
C GLY A 12 16.04 7.96 -5.71
N ALA A 13 16.90 8.78 -5.10
CA ALA A 13 16.88 9.00 -3.65
C ALA A 13 15.58 9.67 -3.19
N PHE A 14 15.08 10.64 -3.96
CA PHE A 14 13.80 11.30 -3.66
C PHE A 14 12.63 10.33 -3.76
N SER A 15 12.60 9.48 -4.79
CA SER A 15 11.56 8.46 -4.97
C SER A 15 11.57 7.45 -3.83
N GLN A 16 12.74 6.99 -3.41
CA GLN A 16 12.87 6.06 -2.28
C GLN A 16 12.37 6.68 -0.96
N GLU A 17 12.73 7.93 -0.71
CA GLU A 17 12.31 8.62 0.51
C GLU A 17 10.79 8.85 0.52
N VAL A 18 10.23 9.35 -0.58
CA VAL A 18 8.81 9.73 -0.63
C VAL A 18 7.88 8.53 -0.82
N LEU A 19 8.22 7.56 -1.68
CA LEU A 19 7.32 6.48 -2.06
C LEU A 19 7.47 5.21 -1.21
N HIS A 20 8.46 5.16 -0.33
CA HIS A 20 8.67 4.02 0.58
C HIS A 20 8.78 4.45 2.04
N ARG A 21 9.72 5.34 2.38
CA ARG A 21 9.98 5.68 3.81
C ARG A 21 8.93 6.61 4.40
N ALA A 22 8.62 7.71 3.73
CA ALA A 22 7.67 8.71 4.23
C ALA A 22 6.25 8.15 4.31
N VAL A 23 5.90 7.22 3.43
CA VAL A 23 4.58 6.56 3.40
C VAL A 23 4.51 5.32 4.29
N GLN A 24 5.62 4.88 4.88
CA GLN A 24 5.66 3.67 5.69
C GLN A 24 4.60 3.64 6.81
N PRO A 25 4.40 4.71 7.61
CA PRO A 25 3.38 4.69 8.66
C PRO A 25 1.96 4.50 8.13
N VAL A 26 1.65 5.12 6.98
CA VAL A 26 0.35 4.95 6.30
C VAL A 26 0.19 3.54 5.77
N MET A 27 1.27 2.97 5.21
CA MET A 27 1.24 1.60 4.71
C MET A 27 1.17 0.57 5.84
N ASP A 28 1.68 0.88 7.03
CA ASP A 28 1.57 0.01 8.22
C ASP A 28 0.12 -0.01 8.72
N ASP A 29 -0.52 1.16 8.81
CA ASP A 29 -1.94 1.30 9.19
C ASP A 29 -2.88 0.61 8.18
N VAL A 30 -2.66 0.83 6.87
CA VAL A 30 -3.43 0.15 5.82
C VAL A 30 -3.28 -1.38 5.90
N GLN A 31 -2.08 -1.88 6.20
CA GLN A 31 -1.84 -3.32 6.37
C GLN A 31 -2.63 -3.86 7.56
N GLU A 32 -2.54 -3.21 8.72
CA GLU A 32 -3.26 -3.61 9.94
C GLU A 32 -4.78 -3.62 9.72
N GLN A 33 -5.33 -2.58 9.09
CA GLN A 33 -6.76 -2.51 8.78
C GLN A 33 -7.18 -3.62 7.80
N MET A 34 -6.36 -3.94 6.80
CA MET A 34 -6.65 -5.02 5.85
C MET A 34 -6.57 -6.40 6.49
N GLU A 35 -5.59 -6.65 7.35
CA GLU A 35 -5.49 -7.89 8.12
C GLU A 35 -6.67 -8.05 9.08
N ALA A 36 -7.08 -6.99 9.77
CA ALA A 36 -8.23 -7.01 10.67
C ALA A 36 -9.54 -7.34 9.92
N GLN A 37 -9.70 -6.82 8.70
CA GLN A 37 -10.86 -7.14 7.85
C GLN A 37 -10.78 -8.57 7.28
N ALA A 38 -9.57 -9.08 7.04
CA ALA A 38 -9.35 -10.44 6.54
C ALA A 38 -9.47 -11.52 7.63
N ALA A 39 -9.31 -11.16 8.92
CA ALA A 39 -9.29 -12.10 10.04
C ALA A 39 -10.56 -12.98 10.17
N GLY A 40 -11.66 -12.61 9.50
CA GLY A 40 -12.88 -13.41 9.45
C GLY A 40 -12.93 -14.49 8.36
N ASP A 41 -11.93 -14.55 7.46
CA ASP A 41 -11.90 -15.49 6.34
C ASP A 41 -10.46 -15.92 5.98
N ASP A 42 -10.08 -17.12 6.40
CA ASP A 42 -8.76 -17.72 6.18
C ASP A 42 -8.35 -17.86 4.70
N ARG A 43 -9.29 -17.68 3.77
CA ARG A 43 -9.01 -17.74 2.33
C ARG A 43 -8.49 -16.40 1.79
N ILE A 44 -8.56 -15.34 2.58
CA ILE A 44 -8.04 -14.01 2.21
C ILE A 44 -6.60 -13.91 2.67
N THR A 45 -5.73 -13.50 1.76
CA THR A 45 -4.31 -13.29 2.07
C THR A 45 -3.98 -11.82 1.88
N VAL A 46 -3.36 -11.21 2.88
CA VAL A 46 -2.92 -9.81 2.85
C VAL A 46 -1.41 -9.79 2.99
N TRP A 47 -0.71 -9.03 2.15
CA TRP A 47 0.75 -8.94 2.19
C TRP A 47 1.23 -7.60 1.63
N ARG A 48 2.44 -7.19 2.06
CA ARG A 48 3.10 -5.99 1.58
C ARG A 48 3.91 -6.28 0.32
N ASN A 49 3.64 -5.49 -0.72
CA ASN A 49 4.36 -5.58 -1.97
C ASN A 49 5.46 -4.52 -2.03
N GLU A 50 6.70 -4.96 -1.82
CA GLU A 50 7.89 -4.11 -1.84
C GLU A 50 8.66 -4.18 -3.17
N ASP A 51 8.29 -5.10 -4.06
CA ASP A 51 8.98 -5.37 -5.33
C ASP A 51 8.65 -4.37 -6.46
N THR A 52 8.02 -3.24 -6.14
CA THR A 52 7.60 -2.24 -7.13
C THR A 52 8.09 -0.85 -6.80
N ASP A 53 8.01 0.07 -7.77
CA ASP A 53 8.40 1.48 -7.63
C ASP A 53 7.60 2.25 -6.55
N ARG A 54 6.62 1.62 -5.90
CA ARG A 54 5.74 2.19 -4.88
C ARG A 54 5.47 1.17 -3.78
N ALA A 55 5.36 1.62 -2.54
CA ALA A 55 4.82 0.79 -1.47
C ALA A 55 3.31 0.59 -1.68
N ASN A 56 2.85 -0.66 -1.60
CA ASN A 56 1.43 -0.98 -1.59
C ASN A 56 1.14 -2.25 -0.77
N VAL A 57 -0.11 -2.35 -0.32
CA VAL A 57 -0.67 -3.53 0.34
C VAL A 57 -1.56 -4.27 -0.67
N VAL A 58 -1.45 -5.59 -0.70
CA VAL A 58 -2.20 -6.45 -1.61
C VAL A 58 -3.06 -7.40 -0.80
N ALA A 59 -4.36 -7.41 -1.07
CA ALA A 59 -5.31 -8.38 -0.55
C ALA A 59 -5.80 -9.28 -1.70
N THR A 60 -5.73 -10.60 -1.52
CA THR A 60 -6.18 -11.59 -2.51
C THR A 60 -7.25 -12.48 -1.92
N CYS A 61 -8.29 -12.78 -2.70
CA CYS A 61 -9.38 -13.68 -2.33
C CYS A 61 -9.71 -14.61 -3.52
N PRO A 62 -10.07 -15.89 -3.30
CA PRO A 62 -10.50 -16.77 -4.38
C PRO A 62 -11.71 -16.21 -5.12
N ALA A 63 -11.65 -16.19 -6.46
CA ALA A 63 -12.69 -15.61 -7.30
C ALA A 63 -14.13 -16.10 -7.01
N PRO A 64 -14.38 -17.38 -6.67
CA PRO A 64 -15.71 -17.84 -6.29
C PRO A 64 -16.25 -17.17 -5.01
N VAL A 65 -15.38 -16.84 -4.06
CA VAL A 65 -15.74 -16.18 -2.80
C VAL A 65 -16.05 -14.71 -3.06
N GLU A 66 -15.21 -14.03 -3.83
CA GLU A 66 -15.43 -12.63 -4.21
C GLU A 66 -16.74 -12.45 -4.99
N ARG A 67 -17.04 -13.35 -5.93
CA ARG A 67 -18.24 -13.25 -6.77
C ARG A 67 -19.54 -13.39 -5.98
N VAL A 68 -19.51 -14.08 -4.84
CA VAL A 68 -20.69 -14.36 -4.02
C VAL A 68 -20.88 -13.31 -2.92
N HIS A 69 -19.78 -12.80 -2.36
CA HIS A 69 -19.82 -11.97 -1.15
C HIS A 69 -19.31 -10.54 -1.33
N GLY A 70 -18.67 -10.22 -2.46
CA GLY A 70 -18.06 -8.90 -2.70
C GLY A 70 -17.01 -8.53 -1.65
N THR A 71 -16.30 -9.53 -1.14
CA THR A 71 -15.50 -9.44 0.09
C THR A 71 -14.38 -8.41 -0.02
N LEU A 72 -13.60 -8.40 -1.11
CA LEU A 72 -12.54 -7.43 -1.36
C LEU A 72 -13.10 -6.03 -1.57
N THR A 73 -14.23 -5.90 -2.26
CA THR A 73 -14.90 -4.60 -2.46
C THR A 73 -15.36 -4.01 -1.11
N ARG A 74 -15.89 -4.84 -0.21
CA ARG A 74 -16.25 -4.43 1.15
C ARG A 74 -15.03 -4.04 1.98
N MET A 75 -13.95 -4.81 1.88
CA MET A 75 -12.70 -4.52 2.58
C MET A 75 -12.14 -3.16 2.16
N LEU A 76 -12.08 -2.87 0.86
CA LEU A 76 -11.59 -1.59 0.33
C LEU A 76 -12.41 -0.38 0.81
N GLY A 77 -13.74 -0.54 0.96
CA GLY A 77 -14.60 0.51 1.50
C GLY A 77 -14.46 0.74 3.00
N GLY A 78 -13.83 -0.18 3.73
CA GLY A 78 -13.60 -0.10 5.18
C GLY A 78 -12.23 0.46 5.57
N VAL A 79 -11.35 0.73 4.59
CA VAL A 79 -10.04 1.33 4.84
C VAL A 79 -10.15 2.83 4.78
N SER A 80 -9.69 3.51 5.84
CA SER A 80 -9.46 4.95 5.82
C SER A 80 -7.98 5.23 6.04
N ALA A 81 -7.36 5.91 5.08
CA ALA A 81 -5.98 6.41 5.16
C ALA A 81 -5.92 7.79 5.83
#